data_AF-H0PZS7-F1
#
_entry.id   AF-H0PZS7-F1
#
_cell.length_a   1.000
_cell.length_b   1.000
_cell.length_c   1.000
_cell.angle_alpha   90.00
_cell.angle_beta   90.00
_cell.angle_gamma   90.00
#
_symmetry.space_group_name_H-M   'P 1'
#
loop_
_entity.id
_entity.type
_entity.pdbx_description
1 polymer ?
#
loop_
_entity_poly.entity_id
_entity_poly.type
_entity_poly.pdbx_seq_one_letter_code
_entity_poly.pdbx_strand_id
1 'polypeptide(L)'
;MKRPDFQAEIQELNLAYLMLAQQMLRSDRETAMFRLGIGNEIADLIEGLTSAKLVKMANSQMLLPTFRFDDTLLTGLLAGKGRDATSSSLHAAIIAAGKPVKGLAG
;
A
#
# COMPACT_ATOMS: atom_id res chain seq x y z
N MET A 1 -25.72 -21.91 -5.68
CA MET A 1 -24.30 -21.72 -6.04
C MET A 1 -23.52 -21.46 -4.76
N LYS A 2 -22.50 -22.28 -4.44
CA LYS A 2 -21.52 -21.91 -3.40
C LYS A 2 -20.72 -20.72 -3.94
N ARG A 3 -20.79 -19.58 -3.27
CA ARG A 3 -19.91 -18.46 -3.60
C ARG A 3 -18.47 -18.88 -3.23
N PRO A 4 -17.47 -18.58 -4.06
CA PRO A 4 -16.08 -18.76 -3.66
C PRO A 4 -15.82 -17.92 -2.40
N ASP A 5 -15.20 -18.54 -1.42
CA ASP A 5 -14.70 -17.88 -0.22
C ASP A 5 -13.22 -17.57 -0.47
N PHE A 6 -12.88 -16.27 -0.46
CA PHE A 6 -11.52 -15.78 -0.71
C PHE A 6 -10.76 -15.47 0.60
N GLN A 7 -11.26 -15.96 1.72
CA GLN A 7 -10.71 -15.60 3.03
C GLN A 7 -9.24 -15.99 3.19
N ALA A 8 -8.82 -17.13 2.64
CA ALA A 8 -7.44 -17.60 2.73
C ALA A 8 -6.50 -16.69 1.94
N GLU A 9 -6.89 -16.31 0.72
CA GLU A 9 -6.13 -15.41 -0.15
C GLU A 9 -6.06 -13.98 0.43
N ILE A 10 -7.15 -13.50 1.04
CA ILE A 10 -7.17 -12.22 1.76
C ILE A 10 -6.19 -12.26 2.93
N GLN A 11 -6.17 -13.35 3.70
CA GLN A 11 -5.25 -13.52 4.82
C GLN A 11 -3.79 -13.53 4.36
N GLU A 12 -3.49 -14.30 3.31
CA GLU A 12 -2.14 -14.40 2.75
C GLU A 12 -1.64 -13.03 2.25
N LEU A 13 -2.47 -12.32 1.49
CA LEU A 13 -2.13 -11.00 0.97
C LEU A 13 -1.94 -9.97 2.08
N ASN A 14 -2.80 -9.98 3.11
CA ASN A 14 -2.67 -9.10 4.26
C ASN A 14 -1.36 -9.35 5.01
N LEU A 15 -1.01 -10.62 5.25
CA LEU A 15 0.22 -10.98 5.95
C LEU A 15 1.46 -10.55 5.15
N ALA A 16 1.49 -10.87 3.85
CA ALA A 16 2.56 -10.49 2.95
C ALA A 16 2.77 -8.97 2.91
N TYR A 17 1.67 -8.21 2.83
CA TYR A 17 1.71 -6.74 2.86
C TYR A 17 2.29 -6.19 4.16
N LEU A 18 1.80 -6.65 5.32
CA LEU A 18 2.27 -6.16 6.61
C LEU A 18 3.76 -6.48 6.86
N MET A 19 4.20 -7.68 6.45
CA MET A 19 5.61 -8.08 6.56
C MET A 19 6.51 -7.19 5.68
N LEU A 20 6.10 -6.94 4.43
CA LEU A 20 6.81 -6.04 3.53
C LEU A 20 6.87 -4.62 4.08
N ALA A 21 5.74 -4.09 4.57
CA ALA A 21 5.68 -2.76 5.15
C ALA A 21 6.64 -2.63 6.35
N GLN A 22 6.68 -3.62 7.25
CA GLN A 22 7.60 -3.63 8.38
C GLN A 22 9.07 -3.70 7.94
N GLN A 23 9.38 -4.50 6.92
CA GLN A 23 10.74 -4.56 6.36
C GLN A 23 11.17 -3.25 5.72
N MET A 24 10.28 -2.60 4.96
CA MET A 24 10.54 -1.30 4.34
C MET A 24 10.82 -0.23 5.39
N LEU A 25 9.97 -0.15 6.43
CA LEU A 25 10.10 0.84 7.51
C LEU A 25 11.43 0.70 8.27
N ARG A 26 11.84 -0.53 8.56
CA ARG A 26 13.15 -0.81 9.20
C ARG A 26 14.36 -0.48 8.32
N SER A 27 14.20 -0.53 7.00
CA SER A 27 15.29 -0.28 6.05
C SER A 27 15.49 1.21 5.79
N ASP A 28 14.42 1.93 5.48
CA ASP A 28 14.41 3.37 5.23
C ASP A 28 13.01 3.88 5.52
N ARG A 29 12.83 4.40 6.73
CA ARG A 29 11.52 4.78 7.25
C ARG A 29 10.86 5.89 6.44
N GLU A 30 11.60 6.93 6.07
CA GLU A 30 11.04 8.07 5.33
C GLU A 30 10.60 7.65 3.93
N THR A 31 11.46 6.94 3.21
CA THR A 31 11.12 6.40 1.89
C THR A 31 9.97 5.40 1.98
N ALA A 32 9.94 4.55 3.01
CA ALA A 32 8.87 3.59 3.24
C ALA A 32 7.53 4.27 3.50
N MET A 33 7.46 5.27 4.37
CA MET A 33 6.24 6.06 4.60
C MET A 33 5.75 6.71 3.30
N PHE A 34 6.67 7.28 2.52
CA PHE A 34 6.33 7.86 1.21
C PHE A 34 5.80 6.80 0.23
N ARG A 35 6.34 5.58 0.19
CA ARG A 35 5.94 4.47 -0.70
C ARG A 35 4.69 3.71 -0.24
N LEU A 36 4.46 3.62 1.07
CA LEU A 36 3.28 3.01 1.68
C LEU A 36 2.11 4.00 1.76
N GLY A 37 2.37 5.30 1.77
CA GLY A 37 1.33 6.33 1.81
C GLY A 37 0.72 6.48 3.19
N ILE A 38 1.56 6.33 4.21
CA ILE A 38 1.16 6.31 5.62
C ILE A 38 1.88 7.43 6.38
N GLY A 39 1.24 7.93 7.45
CA GLY A 39 1.87 8.87 8.39
C GLY A 39 2.67 8.17 9.49
N ASN A 40 3.32 8.97 10.34
CA ASN A 40 4.18 8.48 11.43
C ASN A 40 3.45 7.54 12.40
N GLU A 41 2.22 7.86 12.81
CA GLU A 41 1.47 7.04 13.77
C GLU A 41 1.24 5.60 13.26
N ILE A 42 0.91 5.47 11.96
CA ILE A 42 0.71 4.16 11.33
C ILE A 42 2.05 3.45 11.14
N ALA A 43 3.12 4.18 10.81
CA ALA A 43 4.45 3.62 10.71
C ALA A 43 4.93 3.05 12.06
N ASP A 44 4.73 3.78 13.16
CA ASP A 44 5.05 3.32 14.53
C ASP A 44 4.24 2.08 14.92
N LEU A 45 2.95 2.08 14.59
CA LEU A 45 2.09 0.92 14.80
C LEU A 45 2.65 -0.31 14.09
N ILE A 46 2.95 -0.21 12.79
CA ILE A 46 3.41 -1.33 11.96
C ILE A 46 4.78 -1.83 12.43
N GLU A 47 5.73 -0.93 12.74
CA GLU A 47 7.05 -1.33 13.25
C GLU A 47 6.96 -2.07 14.59
N GLY A 48 6.05 -1.66 15.46
CA GLY A 48 5.79 -2.28 16.77
C GLY A 48 4.99 -3.59 16.74
N LEU A 49 4.54 -4.06 15.57
CA LEU A 49 3.82 -5.33 15.48
C LEU A 49 4.77 -6.51 15.72
N THR A 50 4.38 -7.37 16.66
CA THR A 50 4.98 -8.70 16.83
C THR A 50 4.45 -9.67 15.78
N SER A 51 5.15 -10.78 15.53
CA SER A 51 4.70 -11.82 14.59
C SER A 51 3.29 -12.32 14.90
N ALA A 52 2.95 -12.47 16.19
CA ALA A 52 1.60 -12.86 16.61
C ALA A 52 0.54 -11.80 16.26
N LYS A 53 0.87 -10.51 16.39
CA LYS A 53 -0.04 -9.42 16.02
C LYS A 53 -0.19 -9.28 14.50
N LEU A 54 0.88 -9.51 13.73
CA LEU A 54 0.83 -9.54 12.26
C LEU A 54 -0.16 -10.61 11.77
N VAL A 55 -0.03 -11.85 12.26
CA VAL A 55 -0.95 -12.94 11.92
C VAL A 55 -2.39 -12.61 12.35
N LYS A 56 -2.57 -12.03 13.54
CA LYS A 56 -3.89 -11.62 14.02
C LYS A 56 -4.53 -10.56 13.12
N MET A 57 -3.78 -9.57 12.67
CA MET A 57 -4.30 -8.54 11.76
C MET A 57 -4.57 -9.11 10.37
N ALA A 58 -3.72 -10.02 9.89
CA ALA A 58 -3.90 -10.68 8.60
C ALA A 58 -5.22 -11.47 8.51
N ASN A 59 -5.68 -12.05 9.62
CA ASN A 59 -6.97 -12.76 9.74
C ASN A 59 -8.21 -11.88 9.58
N SER A 60 -8.07 -10.58 9.30
CA SER A 60 -9.19 -9.72 8.92
C SER A 60 -9.92 -10.27 7.68
N GLN A 61 -11.25 -10.12 7.63
CA GLN A 61 -12.06 -10.44 6.44
C GLN A 61 -11.92 -9.39 5.33
N MET A 62 -11.36 -8.23 5.64
CA MET A 62 -11.12 -7.15 4.69
C MET A 62 -9.66 -7.06 4.31
N LEU A 63 -9.40 -6.69 3.05
CA LEU A 63 -8.07 -6.32 2.59
C LEU A 63 -7.58 -5.08 3.36
N LEU A 64 -6.40 -5.21 3.97
CA LEU A 64 -5.66 -4.13 4.58
C LEU A 64 -4.93 -3.24 3.56
N PRO A 65 -4.27 -3.76 2.50
CA PRO A 65 -3.65 -2.88 1.51
C PRO A 65 -4.72 -2.08 0.79
N THR A 66 -4.50 -0.77 0.70
CA THR A 66 -5.36 0.13 -0.08
C THR A 66 -4.67 0.51 -1.38
N PHE A 67 -5.45 0.64 -2.45
CA PHE A 67 -4.93 1.21 -3.69
C PHE A 67 -4.63 2.68 -3.47
N ARG A 68 -3.35 3.03 -3.62
CA ARG A 68 -2.89 4.43 -3.48
C ARG A 68 -3.31 5.33 -4.64
N PHE A 69 -3.75 4.73 -5.74
CA PHE A 69 -4.06 5.42 -6.98
C PHE A 69 -5.54 5.28 -7.27
N ASP A 70 -6.31 6.20 -6.71
CA ASP A 70 -7.77 6.29 -6.92
C ASP A 70 -8.12 7.09 -8.19
N ASP A 71 -7.13 7.72 -8.83
CA ASP A 71 -7.35 8.46 -10.08
C ASP A 71 -7.26 7.52 -11.29
N THR A 72 -8.36 7.44 -12.03
CA THR A 72 -8.48 6.77 -13.34
C THR A 72 -7.44 7.25 -14.34
N LEU A 73 -6.98 8.49 -14.19
CA LEU A 73 -5.90 9.10 -14.98
C LEU A 73 -4.53 8.48 -14.67
N LEU A 74 -4.22 8.26 -13.40
CA LEU A 74 -2.92 7.69 -13.01
C LEU A 74 -2.84 6.20 -13.31
N THR A 75 -3.95 5.48 -13.09
CA THR A 75 -4.08 4.08 -13.49
C THR A 75 -3.99 3.94 -15.00
N GLY A 76 -4.55 4.87 -15.79
CA GLY A 76 -4.37 4.92 -17.24
C GLY A 76 -2.91 5.12 -17.67
N LEU A 77 -2.19 6.05 -17.04
CA LEU A 77 -0.78 6.32 -17.33
C LEU A 77 0.14 5.17 -16.93
N LEU A 78 -0.07 4.57 -15.74
CA LEU A 78 0.69 3.39 -15.28
C LEU A 78 0.38 2.14 -16.12
N ALA A 79 -0.83 2.01 -16.66
CA ALA A 79 -1.21 0.95 -17.59
C ALA A 79 -0.69 1.18 -19.02
N GLY A 80 0.17 2.18 -19.25
CA GLY A 80 0.83 2.40 -20.54
C GLY A 80 0.00 3.18 -21.57
N LYS A 81 -1.05 3.92 -21.16
CA LYS A 81 -1.81 4.80 -22.08
C LYS A 81 -1.14 6.15 -22.39
N GLY A 82 0.16 6.28 -22.15
CA GLY A 82 0.95 7.44 -22.60
C GLY A 82 1.77 7.12 -23.84
N ARG A 83 2.25 8.17 -24.53
CA ARG A 83 2.94 8.06 -25.83
C ARG A 83 4.26 7.28 -25.77
N ASP A 84 4.88 7.16 -24.59
CA ASP A 84 6.09 6.39 -24.28
C ASP A 84 6.11 5.97 -22.79
N ALA A 85 6.64 4.78 -22.47
CA ALA A 85 6.57 4.14 -21.14
C ALA A 85 7.42 4.85 -20.07
N THR A 86 8.57 5.40 -20.47
CA THR A 86 9.47 6.17 -19.59
C THR A 86 8.85 7.51 -19.20
N SER A 87 8.24 8.22 -20.14
CA SER A 87 7.53 9.47 -19.88
C SER A 87 6.29 9.24 -19.00
N SER A 88 5.56 8.15 -19.22
CA SER A 88 4.35 7.82 -18.47
C SER A 88 4.64 7.45 -17.01
N SER A 89 5.71 6.69 -16.76
CA SER A 89 6.16 6.36 -15.39
C SER A 89 6.67 7.58 -14.63
N LEU A 90 7.37 8.50 -15.31
CA LEU A 90 7.81 9.76 -14.70
C LEU A 90 6.61 10.63 -14.28
N HIS A 91 5.62 10.79 -15.16
CA HIS A 91 4.40 11.54 -14.85
C HIS A 91 3.61 10.89 -13.71
N ALA A 92 3.53 9.55 -13.68
CA ALA A 92 2.87 8.85 -12.60
C ALA A 92 3.58 9.05 -11.25
N ALA A 93 4.92 9.03 -11.23
CA ALA A 93 5.71 9.30 -10.03
C ALA A 93 5.51 10.75 -9.53
N ILE A 94 5.49 11.73 -10.43
CA ILE A 94 5.25 13.15 -10.09
C ILE A 94 3.85 13.34 -9.49
N ILE A 95 2.80 12.81 -10.13
CA ILE A 95 1.43 12.95 -9.62
C ILE A 95 1.25 12.16 -8.31
N ALA A 96 1.88 10.99 -8.17
CA ALA A 96 1.88 10.23 -6.93
C ALA A 96 2.55 10.99 -5.77
N ALA A 97 3.64 11.70 -6.05
CA ALA A 97 4.34 12.53 -5.07
C ALA A 97 3.53 13.77 -4.66
N GLY A 98 2.70 14.30 -5.56
CA GLY A 98 1.85 15.46 -5.30
C GLY A 98 0.55 15.17 -4.53
N LYS A 99 0.16 13.89 -4.35
CA LYS A 99 -1.03 13.55 -3.58
C LYS A 99 -0.74 13.61 -2.07
N PRO A 100 -1.55 14.32 -1.28
CA PRO A 100 -1.37 14.36 0.16
C PRO A 100 -1.45 12.94 0.73
N VAL A 101 -0.48 12.60 1.58
CA VAL A 101 -0.54 11.38 2.38
C VAL A 101 -1.82 11.42 3.20
N LYS A 102 -2.65 10.37 3.10
CA LYS A 102 -3.89 10.26 3.87
C LYS A 102 -3.54 10.27 5.36
N GLY A 103 -3.72 11.43 6.00
CA GLY A 103 -3.32 11.69 7.39
C GLY A 103 -2.67 13.06 7.66
N LEU A 104 -2.38 13.88 6.65
CA LEU A 104 -1.85 15.25 6.84
C LEU A 104 -2.87 16.38 6.63
N ALA A 105 -4.16 16.04 6.53
CA ALA A 105 -5.25 17.02 6.56
C ALA A 105 -5.95 16.91 7.93
N GLY A 106 -5.33 17.55 8.93
CA GLY A 106 -5.99 17.99 10.16
C GLY A 106 -6.21 19.50 10.08
#